data_AF-A0A380U8F7-F1
#
_entry.id   AF-A0A380U8F7-F1
#
_cell.length_a   1.000
_cell.length_b   1.000
_cell.length_c   1.000
_cell.angle_alpha   90.00
_cell.angle_beta   90.00
_cell.angle_gamma   90.00
#
_symmetry.space_group_name_H-M   'P 1'
#
loop_
_entity.id
_entity.type
_entity.pdbx_description
1 polymer ?
#
loop_
_entity_poly.entity_id
_entity_poly.type
_entity_poly.pdbx_seq_one_letter_code
_entity_poly.pdbx_strand_id
1 'polypeptide(L)'
;MAFQIRQIVIVLLTVMFLPALLMMFLAPQPEMHWQHAVWHFITQELNINTGISGPFPFYTVALTAYFSVFSTIWAAVLFWMIWQEERENIPRIAQFKFWDGLIIGILFIGLIYFSFSMMQWHFSKHDMTVGLGRNGYLFQNLYQYKLGIIFGELFFSFLLIFSQLAIFISGYGAYDFMREKLRYGQ
;
A
#
# COMPACT_ATOMS: atom_id res chain seq x y z
N MET A 1 21.09 7.20 14.88
CA MET A 1 19.98 7.17 13.91
C MET A 1 19.41 5.76 13.70
N ALA A 2 20.24 4.76 13.36
CA ALA A 2 19.80 3.38 13.09
C ALA A 2 18.93 2.73 14.20
N PHE A 3 19.24 2.97 15.48
CA PHE A 3 18.44 2.45 16.59
C PHE A 3 17.01 3.03 16.64
N GLN A 4 16.86 4.33 16.39
CA GLN A 4 15.55 5.00 16.36
C GLN A 4 14.72 4.53 15.16
N ILE A 5 15.34 4.39 13.98
CA ILE A 5 14.67 3.84 12.78
C ILE A 5 14.16 2.42 13.06
N ARG A 6 14.97 1.56 13.68
CA ARG A 6 14.56 0.20 14.05
C ARG A 6 13.35 0.21 14.98
N GLN A 7 13.31 1.07 15.99
CA GLN A 7 12.17 1.18 16.90
C GLN A 7 10.90 1.66 16.18
N ILE A 8 11.02 2.69 15.32
CA ILE A 8 9.90 3.20 14.52
C ILE A 8 9.35 2.10 13.61
N VAL A 9 10.22 1.38 12.90
CA VAL A 9 9.83 0.26 12.02
C VAL A 9 9.12 -0.84 12.81
N ILE A 10 9.64 -1.23 13.98
CA ILE A 10 8.98 -2.25 14.82
C ILE A 10 7.60 -1.77 15.26
N VAL A 11 7.48 -0.53 15.75
CA VAL A 11 6.19 0.03 16.17
C VAL A 11 5.21 0.06 15.00
N LEU A 12 5.64 0.51 13.81
CA LEU A 12 4.78 0.55 12.62
C LEU A 12 4.35 -0.84 12.17
N LEU A 13 5.24 -1.83 12.20
CA LEU A 13 4.89 -3.22 11.89
C LEU A 13 3.90 -3.76 12.92
N THR A 14 4.12 -3.54 14.21
CA THR A 14 3.19 -3.96 15.27
C THR A 14 1.83 -3.30 15.09
N VAL A 15 1.81 -1.98 14.91
CA VAL A 15 0.58 -1.22 14.73
C VAL A 15 -0.10 -1.59 13.42
N MET A 16 0.60 -2.02 12.37
CA MET A 16 -0.03 -2.49 11.12
C MET A 16 -0.63 -3.89 11.28
N PHE A 17 0.11 -4.84 11.83
CA PHE A 17 -0.31 -6.25 11.87
C PHE A 17 -1.24 -6.58 13.03
N LEU A 18 -1.02 -6.04 14.22
CA LEU A 18 -1.80 -6.40 15.41
C LEU A 18 -3.29 -6.03 15.26
N PRO A 19 -3.67 -4.81 14.84
CA PRO A 19 -5.07 -4.47 14.61
C PRO A 19 -5.69 -5.24 13.45
N ALA A 20 -4.94 -5.52 12.37
CA ALA A 20 -5.44 -6.35 11.28
C ALA A 20 -5.80 -7.78 11.76
N LEU A 21 -5.02 -8.34 12.69
CA LEU A 21 -5.34 -9.60 13.35
C LEU A 21 -6.55 -9.48 14.29
N LEU A 22 -6.65 -8.39 15.07
CA LEU A 22 -7.82 -8.14 15.92
C LEU A 22 -9.11 -7.95 15.10
N MET A 23 -9.01 -7.37 13.91
CA MET A 23 -10.12 -7.19 12.98
C MET A 23 -10.69 -8.53 12.49
N MET A 24 -9.95 -9.65 12.60
CA MET A 24 -10.51 -10.98 12.28
C MET A 24 -11.75 -11.31 13.13
N PHE A 25 -11.90 -10.70 14.30
CA PHE A 25 -13.06 -10.88 15.18
C PHE A 25 -14.24 -9.95 14.83
N LEU A 26 -14.12 -9.08 13.82
CA LEU A 26 -15.25 -8.29 13.34
C LEU A 26 -16.33 -9.18 12.74
N ALA A 27 -17.59 -8.81 12.97
CA ALA A 27 -18.73 -9.50 12.37
C ALA A 27 -18.67 -9.44 10.82
N PRO A 28 -19.23 -10.42 10.10
CA PRO A 28 -19.32 -10.38 8.64
C PRO A 28 -20.10 -9.17 8.12
N GLN A 29 -21.12 -8.76 8.87
CA GLN A 29 -22.02 -7.64 8.58
C GLN A 29 -22.04 -6.68 9.78
N PRO A 30 -22.38 -5.40 9.58
CA PRO A 30 -22.57 -4.49 10.70
C PRO A 30 -23.83 -4.90 11.49
N GLU A 31 -23.67 -5.12 12.79
CA GLU A 31 -24.72 -5.50 13.74
C GLU A 31 -25.01 -4.38 14.76
N MET A 32 -23.99 -3.61 15.12
CA MET A 32 -24.10 -2.52 16.09
C MET A 32 -24.17 -1.15 15.42
N HIS A 33 -24.80 -0.17 16.08
CA HIS A 33 -24.91 1.21 15.55
C HIS A 33 -23.57 1.83 15.13
N TRP A 34 -22.51 1.63 15.92
CA TRP A 34 -21.19 2.12 15.57
C TRP A 34 -20.60 1.40 14.34
N GLN A 35 -20.92 0.13 14.12
CA GLN A 35 -20.47 -0.63 12.95
C GLN A 35 -21.15 -0.11 11.68
N HIS A 36 -22.45 0.18 11.75
CA HIS A 36 -23.15 0.84 10.65
C HIS A 36 -22.57 2.23 10.34
N ALA A 37 -22.26 3.02 11.37
CA ALA A 37 -21.66 4.34 11.17
C ALA A 37 -20.29 4.25 10.47
N VAL A 38 -19.42 3.33 10.92
CA VAL A 38 -18.11 3.07 10.29
C VAL A 38 -18.29 2.57 8.86
N TRP A 39 -19.20 1.61 8.63
CA TRP A 39 -19.50 1.09 7.30
C TRP A 39 -19.97 2.19 6.34
N HIS A 40 -20.93 3.02 6.76
CA HIS A 40 -21.43 4.15 5.97
C HIS A 40 -20.32 5.15 5.67
N PHE A 41 -19.52 5.51 6.66
CA PHE A 41 -18.39 6.41 6.45
C PHE A 41 -17.41 5.87 5.39
N ILE A 42 -17.03 4.60 5.48
CA ILE A 42 -16.06 4.02 4.53
C ILE A 42 -16.67 3.88 3.12
N THR A 43 -17.90 3.40 3.01
CA THR A 43 -18.53 3.12 1.71
C THR A 43 -19.08 4.35 1.01
N GLN A 44 -19.58 5.34 1.75
CA GLN A 44 -20.23 6.53 1.18
C GLN A 44 -19.31 7.75 1.15
N GLU A 45 -18.55 8.02 2.21
CA GLU A 45 -17.66 9.19 2.25
C GLU A 45 -16.31 8.89 1.61
N LEU A 46 -15.72 7.73 1.93
CA LEU A 46 -14.43 7.31 1.33
C LEU A 46 -14.61 6.57 -0.01
N ASN A 47 -15.83 6.19 -0.37
CA ASN A 47 -16.17 5.45 -1.60
C ASN A 47 -15.38 4.14 -1.78
N ILE A 48 -14.99 3.49 -0.68
CA ILE A 48 -14.28 2.21 -0.70
C ILE A 48 -15.32 1.10 -0.74
N ASN A 49 -15.56 0.57 -1.94
CA ASN A 49 -16.58 -0.44 -2.20
C ASN A 49 -16.02 -1.83 -2.54
N THR A 50 -14.74 -2.06 -2.27
CA THR A 50 -14.07 -3.34 -2.55
C THR A 50 -14.59 -4.44 -1.62
N GLY A 51 -15.05 -5.56 -2.19
CA GLY A 51 -15.44 -6.75 -1.44
C GLY A 51 -16.80 -6.70 -0.75
N ILE A 52 -17.66 -5.72 -1.07
CA ILE A 52 -19.03 -5.59 -0.52
C ILE A 52 -19.93 -6.78 -0.88
N SER A 53 -19.71 -7.42 -2.04
CA SER A 53 -20.49 -8.58 -2.47
C SER A 53 -19.97 -9.91 -1.93
N GLY A 54 -18.86 -9.89 -1.20
CA GLY A 54 -18.21 -11.09 -0.64
C GLY A 54 -18.93 -11.64 0.59
N PRO A 55 -18.46 -12.79 1.14
CA PRO A 55 -19.05 -13.39 2.34
C PRO A 55 -18.80 -12.59 3.63
N PHE A 56 -17.82 -11.69 3.64
CA PHE A 56 -17.43 -10.89 4.82
C PHE A 56 -17.28 -9.41 4.47
N PRO A 57 -18.35 -8.73 4.04
CA PRO A 57 -18.23 -7.41 3.44
C PRO A 57 -17.79 -6.34 4.44
N PHE A 58 -18.39 -6.27 5.64
CA PHE A 58 -18.00 -5.31 6.68
C PHE A 58 -16.52 -5.41 7.03
N TYR A 59 -16.06 -6.64 7.21
CA TYR A 59 -14.68 -6.95 7.49
C TYR A 59 -13.73 -6.53 6.35
N THR A 60 -14.03 -6.91 5.10
CA THR A 60 -13.18 -6.57 3.95
C THR A 60 -13.05 -5.07 3.79
N VAL A 61 -14.16 -4.32 3.84
CA VAL A 61 -14.15 -2.86 3.68
C VAL A 61 -13.37 -2.16 4.80
N ALA A 62 -13.56 -2.59 6.04
CA ALA A 62 -12.80 -2.06 7.18
C ALA A 62 -11.29 -2.33 7.02
N LEU A 63 -10.94 -3.53 6.57
CA LEU A 63 -9.55 -3.94 6.37
C LEU A 63 -8.88 -3.21 5.21
N THR A 64 -9.57 -3.05 4.08
CA THR A 64 -9.09 -2.27 2.93
C THR A 64 -8.87 -0.81 3.31
N ALA A 65 -9.82 -0.17 4.01
CA ALA A 65 -9.66 1.20 4.47
C ALA A 65 -8.47 1.35 5.41
N TYR A 66 -8.33 0.41 6.35
CA TYR A 66 -7.22 0.35 7.28
C TYR A 66 -5.87 0.25 6.55
N PHE A 67 -5.69 -0.73 5.67
CA PHE A 67 -4.44 -0.91 4.93
C PHE A 67 -4.14 0.26 3.99
N SER A 68 -5.15 0.94 3.44
CA SER A 68 -4.97 2.12 2.59
C SER A 68 -4.40 3.33 3.36
N VAL A 69 -4.80 3.51 4.61
CA VAL A 69 -4.23 4.53 5.48
C VAL A 69 -2.79 4.16 5.86
N PHE A 70 -2.57 2.91 6.27
CA PHE A 70 -1.24 2.45 6.69
C PHE A 70 -0.22 2.40 5.56
N SER A 71 -0.63 2.06 4.33
CA SER A 71 0.26 2.09 3.17
C SER A 71 0.82 3.50 2.92
N THR A 72 -0.02 4.52 3.12
CA THR A 72 0.38 5.93 2.97
C THR A 72 1.41 6.34 4.00
N ILE A 73 1.23 5.93 5.26
CA ILE A 73 2.21 6.17 6.34
C ILE A 73 3.51 5.45 6.01
N TRP A 74 3.45 4.20 5.54
CA TRP A 74 4.64 3.42 5.14
C TRP A 74 5.39 4.06 3.98
N ALA A 75 4.69 4.49 2.93
CA ALA A 75 5.31 5.17 1.80
C ALA A 75 6.05 6.44 2.23
N ALA A 76 5.46 7.23 3.14
CA ALA A 76 6.08 8.44 3.68
C ALA A 76 7.31 8.13 4.54
N VAL A 77 7.26 7.08 5.37
CA VAL A 77 8.40 6.63 6.19
C VAL A 77 9.54 6.11 5.32
N LEU A 78 9.23 5.30 4.30
CA LEU A 78 10.23 4.81 3.34
C LEU A 78 10.86 5.96 2.56
N PHE A 79 10.04 6.91 2.09
CA PHE A 79 10.54 8.11 1.42
C PHE A 79 11.48 8.90 2.34
N TRP A 80 11.09 9.10 3.61
CA TRP A 80 11.94 9.78 4.59
C TRP A 80 13.26 9.04 4.86
N MET A 81 13.23 7.71 4.94
CA MET A 81 14.43 6.89 5.11
C MET A 81 15.39 7.03 3.93
N ILE A 82 14.88 6.90 2.69
CA ILE A 82 15.67 7.09 1.46
C ILE A 82 16.26 8.50 1.42
N TRP A 83 15.45 9.51 1.76
CA TRP A 83 15.86 10.91 1.79
C TRP A 83 16.99 11.20 2.78
N GLN A 84 16.98 10.57 3.95
CA GLN A 84 18.06 10.72 4.93
C GLN A 84 19.35 10.04 4.45
N GLU A 85 19.24 8.87 3.82
CA GLU A 85 20.39 8.13 3.31
C GLU A 85 21.12 8.87 2.18
N GLU A 86 20.38 9.50 1.27
CA GLU A 86 20.93 10.30 0.16
C GLU A 86 21.72 11.53 0.65
N ARG A 87 21.37 12.10 1.82
CA ARG A 87 22.16 13.18 2.44
C ARG A 87 23.47 12.70 3.05
N GLU A 88 23.52 11.47 3.55
CA GLU A 88 24.68 10.93 4.26
C GLU A 88 25.70 10.28 3.32
N ASN A 89 25.25 9.72 2.19
CA ASN A 89 26.12 9.14 1.19
C ASN A 89 25.62 9.51 -0.22
N ILE A 90 26.30 10.46 -0.87
CA ILE A 90 26.18 10.66 -2.32
C ILE A 90 27.16 9.68 -2.98
N PRO A 91 26.74 8.50 -3.48
CA PRO A 91 27.58 7.75 -4.40
C PRO A 91 27.78 8.63 -5.64
N ARG A 92 29.04 8.85 -6.03
CA ARG A 92 29.36 9.55 -7.28
C ARG A 92 28.69 8.77 -8.42
N ILE A 93 27.72 9.39 -9.09
CA ILE A 93 26.97 8.89 -10.27
C ILE A 93 27.91 8.30 -11.34
N ALA A 94 29.20 8.66 -11.30
CA ALA A 94 30.30 8.14 -12.10
C ALA A 94 30.54 6.60 -12.07
N GLN A 95 29.85 5.83 -11.22
CA GLN A 95 30.04 4.37 -11.13
C GLN A 95 29.06 3.53 -11.96
N PHE A 96 27.94 4.10 -12.43
CA PHE A 96 26.94 3.35 -13.19
C PHE A 96 27.23 3.41 -14.69
N LYS A 97 27.31 2.25 -15.36
CA LYS A 97 27.34 2.19 -16.81
C LYS A 97 25.97 2.64 -17.34
N PHE A 98 25.95 3.34 -18.48
CA PHE A 98 24.72 3.85 -19.09
C PHE A 98 23.62 2.78 -19.22
N TRP A 99 23.98 1.57 -19.63
CA TRP A 99 23.04 0.45 -19.77
C TRP A 99 22.45 -0.02 -18.44
N ASP A 100 23.23 -0.01 -17.36
CA ASP A 100 22.75 -0.39 -16.03
C ASP A 100 21.73 0.64 -15.53
N GLY A 101 22.02 1.93 -15.71
CA GLY A 101 21.10 3.02 -15.38
C GLY A 101 19.81 2.98 -16.21
N LEU A 102 19.91 2.67 -17.50
CA LEU A 102 18.75 2.56 -18.40
C LEU A 102 17.86 1.36 -18.02
N ILE A 103 18.45 0.20 -17.72
CA ILE A 103 17.71 -0.99 -17.26
C ILE A 103 17.00 -0.70 -15.95
N ILE A 104 17.69 -0.10 -14.97
CA ILE A 104 17.09 0.29 -13.68
C ILE A 104 15.93 1.27 -13.90
N GLY A 105 16.11 2.27 -14.77
CA GLY A 105 15.06 3.24 -15.10
C GLY A 105 13.82 2.58 -15.71
N ILE A 106 13.99 1.66 -16.68
CA ILE A 106 12.86 0.91 -17.28
C ILE A 106 12.17 0.03 -16.24
N LEU A 107 12.93 -0.68 -15.40
CA LEU A 107 12.36 -1.53 -14.34
C LEU A 107 11.58 -0.70 -13.32
N PHE A 108 12.10 0.46 -12.93
CA PHE A 108 11.44 1.36 -11.99
C PHE A 108 10.13 1.90 -12.58
N ILE A 109 10.15 2.43 -13.80
CA ILE A 109 8.94 2.92 -14.49
C ILE A 109 7.93 1.79 -14.69
N GLY A 110 8.40 0.60 -15.11
CA GLY A 110 7.57 -0.58 -15.30
C GLY A 110 6.91 -1.04 -14.01
N LEU A 111 7.64 -1.06 -12.89
CA LEU A 111 7.11 -1.43 -11.58
C LEU A 111 6.08 -0.42 -11.08
N ILE A 112 6.30 0.88 -11.32
CA ILE A 112 5.34 1.93 -11.00
C ILE A 112 4.05 1.73 -11.80
N TYR A 113 4.17 1.63 -13.12
CA TYR A 113 3.02 1.43 -14.00
C TYR A 113 2.24 0.16 -13.63
N PHE A 114 2.94 -0.93 -13.35
CA PHE A 114 2.33 -2.18 -12.89
C PHE A 114 1.59 -2.00 -11.56
N SER A 115 2.22 -1.35 -10.58
CA SER A 115 1.63 -1.12 -9.26
C SER A 115 0.38 -0.24 -9.34
N PHE A 116 0.39 0.81 -10.17
CA PHE A 116 -0.79 1.64 -10.44
C PHE A 116 -1.91 0.87 -11.13
N SER A 117 -1.58 0.09 -12.16
CA SER A 117 -2.55 -0.71 -12.91
C SER A 117 -3.23 -1.76 -12.00
N MET A 118 -2.44 -2.43 -11.16
CA MET A 118 -2.96 -3.40 -10.18
C MET A 118 -3.83 -2.73 -9.11
N MET A 119 -3.51 -1.49 -8.71
CA MET A 119 -4.34 -0.74 -7.77
C MET A 119 -5.68 -0.33 -8.37
N GLN A 120 -5.68 0.17 -9.61
CA GLN A 120 -6.92 0.44 -10.34
C GLN A 120 -7.75 -0.83 -10.50
N TRP A 121 -7.11 -1.97 -10.77
CA TRP A 121 -7.80 -3.26 -10.82
C TRP A 121 -8.46 -3.64 -9.48
N HIS A 122 -7.75 -3.48 -8.36
CA HIS A 122 -8.26 -3.76 -7.00
C HIS A 122 -9.49 -2.91 -6.64
N PHE A 123 -9.47 -1.62 -6.98
CA PHE A 123 -10.58 -0.72 -6.67
C PHE A 123 -11.71 -0.72 -7.69
N SER A 124 -11.46 -1.18 -8.94
CA SER A 124 -12.47 -1.18 -10.00
C SER A 124 -13.40 -2.39 -10.00
N LYS A 125 -12.97 -3.54 -9.46
CA LYS A 125 -13.81 -4.73 -9.39
C LYS A 125 -14.56 -4.80 -8.06
N HIS A 126 -15.89 -4.80 -8.15
CA HIS A 126 -16.76 -5.05 -7.01
C HIS A 126 -16.75 -6.51 -6.54
N ASP A 127 -16.38 -7.45 -7.43
CA ASP A 127 -16.50 -8.89 -7.19
C ASP A 127 -15.20 -9.66 -7.49
N MET A 128 -14.69 -10.38 -6.48
CA MET A 128 -13.79 -11.51 -6.66
C MET A 128 -14.51 -12.79 -6.28
N THR A 129 -15.11 -13.48 -7.25
CA THR A 129 -15.67 -14.82 -7.06
C THR A 129 -14.57 -15.86 -7.30
N VAL A 130 -14.20 -16.61 -6.25
CA VAL A 130 -13.23 -17.72 -6.38
C VAL A 130 -13.96 -18.91 -7.03
N GLY A 131 -13.63 -19.21 -8.28
CA GLY A 131 -14.14 -20.38 -8.99
C GLY A 131 -13.71 -21.70 -8.32
N LEU A 132 -14.67 -22.61 -8.10
CA LEU A 132 -14.48 -23.89 -7.42
C LEU A 132 -13.66 -24.87 -8.28
N GLY A 133 -12.39 -25.08 -7.92
CA GLY A 133 -11.51 -26.12 -8.49
C GLY A 133 -10.58 -26.72 -7.42
N ARG A 134 -9.85 -27.80 -7.74
CA ARG A 134 -9.00 -28.56 -6.79
C ARG A 134 -7.91 -27.73 -6.08
N ASN A 135 -7.43 -26.67 -6.75
CA ASN A 135 -6.48 -25.69 -6.18
C ASN A 135 -7.18 -24.56 -5.38
N GLY A 136 -8.51 -24.50 -5.44
CA GLY A 136 -9.34 -23.54 -4.72
C GLY A 136 -9.57 -23.88 -3.26
N TYR A 137 -9.29 -25.12 -2.81
CA TYR A 137 -9.53 -25.53 -1.42
C TYR A 137 -8.67 -24.77 -0.39
N LEU A 138 -7.39 -24.50 -0.72
CA LEU A 138 -6.52 -23.68 0.12
C LEU A 138 -7.04 -22.24 0.21
N PHE A 139 -7.36 -21.63 -0.94
CA PHE A 139 -7.91 -20.27 -0.99
C PHE A 139 -9.27 -20.19 -0.31
N GLN A 140 -10.10 -21.22 -0.42
CA GLN A 140 -11.39 -21.34 0.24
C GLN A 140 -11.22 -21.44 1.77
N ASN A 141 -10.30 -22.27 2.26
CA ASN A 141 -9.99 -22.34 3.69
C ASN A 141 -9.46 -20.99 4.20
N LEU A 142 -8.54 -20.36 3.46
CA LEU A 142 -8.04 -19.03 3.80
C LEU A 142 -9.19 -18.00 3.86
N TYR A 143 -10.12 -18.03 2.91
CA TYR A 143 -11.29 -17.15 2.92
C TYR A 143 -12.25 -17.45 4.06
N GLN A 144 -12.53 -18.72 4.37
CA GLN A 144 -13.37 -19.13 5.50
C GLN A 144 -12.84 -18.60 6.83
N TYR A 145 -11.52 -18.59 7.01
CA TYR A 145 -10.87 -18.05 8.19
C TYR A 145 -10.52 -16.55 8.07
N LYS A 146 -11.05 -15.82 7.07
CA LYS A 146 -10.75 -14.41 6.78
C LYS A 146 -9.28 -14.09 6.44
N LEU A 147 -8.37 -15.07 6.56
CA LEU A 147 -6.95 -14.97 6.27
C LEU A 147 -6.66 -14.68 4.79
N GLY A 148 -7.48 -15.21 3.89
CA GLY A 148 -7.36 -14.98 2.44
C GLY A 148 -7.58 -13.53 2.07
N ILE A 149 -8.52 -12.87 2.78
CA ILE A 149 -8.79 -11.45 2.64
C ILE A 149 -7.59 -10.64 3.17
N ILE A 150 -7.05 -10.99 4.35
CA ILE A 150 -5.84 -10.33 4.87
C ILE A 150 -4.68 -10.44 3.90
N PHE A 151 -4.43 -11.63 3.37
CA PHE A 151 -3.34 -11.85 2.44
C PHE A 151 -3.51 -11.05 1.14
N GLY A 152 -4.75 -11.01 0.62
CA GLY A 152 -5.08 -10.18 -0.54
C GLY A 152 -4.85 -8.71 -0.27
N GLU A 153 -5.45 -8.16 0.79
CA GLU A 153 -5.30 -6.75 1.13
C GLU A 153 -3.85 -6.38 1.48
N LEU A 154 -3.08 -7.27 2.11
CA LEU A 154 -1.64 -7.07 2.33
C LEU A 154 -0.87 -6.98 1.02
N PHE A 155 -1.13 -7.89 0.07
CA PHE A 155 -0.51 -7.86 -1.25
C PHE A 155 -0.80 -6.54 -1.98
N PHE A 156 -2.05 -6.07 -1.96
CA PHE A 156 -2.40 -4.78 -2.55
C PHE A 156 -1.84 -3.60 -1.79
N SER A 157 -1.80 -3.64 -0.46
CA SER A 157 -1.19 -2.60 0.36
C SER A 157 0.30 -2.41 0.01
N PHE A 158 1.01 -3.50 -0.26
CA PHE A 158 2.40 -3.46 -0.73
C PHE A 158 2.50 -2.73 -2.07
N LEU A 159 1.66 -3.07 -3.05
CA LEU A 159 1.62 -2.37 -4.33
C LEU A 159 1.25 -0.88 -4.18
N LEU A 160 0.37 -0.54 -3.24
CA LEU A 160 0.01 0.85 -2.93
C LEU A 160 1.21 1.64 -2.38
N ILE A 161 1.97 1.03 -1.47
CA ILE A 161 3.19 1.62 -0.91
C ILE A 161 4.16 2.00 -2.03
N PHE A 162 4.43 1.10 -3.00
CA PHE A 162 5.33 1.40 -4.12
C PHE A 162 4.81 2.51 -5.02
N SER A 163 3.52 2.48 -5.38
CA SER A 163 2.91 3.53 -6.20
C SER A 163 3.02 4.90 -5.53
N GLN A 164 2.74 4.99 -4.23
CA GLN A 164 2.82 6.24 -3.46
C GLN A 164 4.28 6.69 -3.27
N LEU A 165 5.19 5.76 -3.01
CA LEU A 165 6.63 6.06 -2.90
C LEU A 165 7.16 6.69 -4.19
N ALA A 166 6.76 6.16 -5.34
CA ALA A 166 7.12 6.73 -6.63
C ALA A 166 6.57 8.15 -6.82
N ILE A 167 5.31 8.40 -6.42
CA ILE A 167 4.75 9.76 -6.42
C ILE A 167 5.60 10.70 -5.55
N PHE A 168 5.98 10.29 -4.35
CA PHE A 168 6.80 11.11 -3.46
C PHE A 168 8.18 11.41 -4.04
N ILE A 169 8.86 10.40 -4.61
CA ILE A 169 10.17 10.57 -5.26
C ILE A 169 10.06 11.51 -6.47
N SER A 170 9.12 11.28 -7.37
CA SER A 170 8.94 12.12 -8.56
C SER A 170 8.52 13.55 -8.20
N GLY A 171 7.62 13.71 -7.23
CA GLY A 171 7.20 15.03 -6.74
C GLY A 171 8.34 15.80 -6.10
N TYR A 172 9.17 15.12 -5.31
CA TYR A 172 10.37 15.72 -4.72
C TYR A 172 11.40 16.12 -5.80
N GLY A 173 11.70 15.23 -6.75
CA GLY A 173 12.64 15.52 -7.84
C GLY A 173 12.19 16.70 -8.71
N ALA A 174 10.89 16.82 -8.99
CA ALA A 174 10.33 17.98 -9.70
C ALA A 174 10.45 19.28 -8.90
N TYR A 175 10.19 19.23 -7.59
CA TYR A 175 10.36 20.38 -6.69
C TYR A 175 11.82 20.85 -6.64
N ASP A 176 12.77 19.91 -6.50
CA ASP A 176 14.19 20.22 -6.39
C ASP A 176 14.72 20.85 -7.70
N PHE A 177 14.36 20.27 -8.85
CA PHE A 177 14.67 20.84 -10.17
C PHE A 177 14.15 22.27 -10.34
N MET A 178 12.88 22.51 -9.97
CA MET A 178 12.27 23.84 -10.03
C MET A 178 12.97 24.82 -9.08
N ARG A 179 13.33 24.37 -7.88
CA ARG A 179 14.06 25.16 -6.89
C ARG A 179 15.45 25.53 -7.38
N GLU A 180 16.20 24.60 -7.98
CA GLU A 180 17.52 24.87 -8.55
C GLU A 180 17.42 25.88 -9.70
N LYS A 181 16.48 25.68 -10.62
CA LYS A 181 16.25 26.60 -11.74
C LYS A 181 15.88 28.02 -11.29
N LEU A 182 15.06 28.14 -10.24
CA LEU A 182 14.70 29.44 -9.64
C LEU A 182 15.87 30.09 -8.87
N ARG A 183 16.76 29.29 -8.29
CA ARG A 183 17.85 29.77 -7.42
C ARG A 183 19.15 30.08 -8.17
N TYR A 184 19.40 29.41 -9.30
CA TYR A 184 20.61 29.56 -10.12
C TYR A 184 20.33 30.16 -11.51
N GLY A 185 19.14 30.75 -11.69
CA GLY A 185 18.63 31.34 -12.93
C GLY A 185 19.69 31.68 -13.99
N GLN A 186 19.82 30.77 -14.96
CA GLN A 186 19.94 31.11 -16.38
C GLN A 186 18.56 30.93 -17.02
#